data_AF-A0A1M5LJI1-F1
#
_entry.id   AF-A0A1M5LJI1-F1
#
_cell.length_a   1.000
_cell.length_b   1.000
_cell.length_c   1.000
_cell.angle_alpha   90.00
_cell.angle_beta   90.00
_cell.angle_gamma   90.00
#
_symmetry.space_group_name_H-M   'P 1'
#
loop_
_entity.id
_entity.type
_entity.pdbx_description
1 polymer ?
#
loop_
_entity_poly.entity_id
_entity_poly.type
_entity_poly.pdbx_seq_one_letter_code
_entity_poly.pdbx_strand_id
1 'polypeptide(L)'
;MPTLPPDQIQVPDRRTRPVVAGVDPDPPEDPPDVSRSRRRRKWGRRLLLAFSGLFVGLPVLLILLGSVLPVWVTSYMLQSPVRPVQHDWVPREQIAEVARRAVVAAEDQKFWDHHGFDVEALQKAYQRNRRGGRIRGGSTISQQTAKNLFLWPGGGYFRKGLEAGLTVAIELAWSKERILEVYLNSAEFGPGVYGVEAAAQRYFGKPAAKLSAFEAARLAAVLPSPRKWRVQAPGRYVQQRAAWIQRQMGYAGRPAPVEDDEPEPPPGEEPGDEGIDGRRGPVVPAVLAPAAPTAEPNEPAPSAPSPPAETDAEPAPAEPPADPPAESPAADTSAAP
;
A
#
# COMPACT_ATOMS: atom_id res chain seq x y z
N MET A 1 103.14 -21.05 45.43
CA MET A 1 103.93 -20.51 46.56
C MET A 1 103.79 -19.00 46.47
N PRO A 2 103.18 -18.30 47.46
CA PRO A 2 103.29 -18.54 48.89
C PRO A 2 101.94 -18.77 49.61
N THR A 3 102.08 -19.10 50.88
CA THR A 3 101.14 -19.72 51.83
C THR A 3 100.95 -18.84 53.09
N LEU A 4 99.70 -18.82 53.60
CA LEU A 4 99.23 -18.58 55.00
C LEU A 4 99.38 -17.15 55.60
N PRO A 5 98.67 -16.76 56.71
CA PRO A 5 97.72 -17.48 57.61
C PRO A 5 96.39 -16.71 57.93
N PRO A 6 95.50 -17.25 58.81
CA PRO A 6 94.10 -16.85 58.99
C PRO A 6 93.81 -16.01 60.26
N ASP A 7 92.51 -15.73 60.45
CA ASP A 7 91.81 -15.20 61.61
C ASP A 7 91.92 -13.69 61.90
N GLN A 8 90.83 -12.96 61.62
CA GLN A 8 90.02 -12.37 62.69
C GLN A 8 88.54 -12.37 62.30
N ILE A 9 87.77 -13.16 63.05
CA ILE A 9 86.32 -13.13 63.12
C ILE A 9 85.91 -11.78 63.75
N GLN A 10 85.38 -10.86 62.94
CA GLN A 10 84.54 -9.77 63.44
C GLN A 10 83.10 -10.09 63.09
N VAL A 11 82.31 -10.35 64.14
CA VAL A 11 80.85 -10.48 64.07
C VAL A 11 80.26 -9.06 64.02
N PRO A 12 79.54 -8.65 62.97
CA PRO A 12 78.73 -7.44 63.03
C PRO A 12 77.37 -7.77 63.65
N ASP A 13 77.02 -6.93 64.62
CA ASP A 13 75.80 -6.86 65.41
C ASP A 13 74.51 -7.04 64.57
N ARG A 14 73.67 -8.01 64.96
CA ARG A 14 72.34 -8.26 64.39
C ARG A 14 71.31 -7.30 64.98
N ARG A 15 71.51 -5.98 64.92
CA ARG A 15 70.46 -5.01 65.30
C ARG A 15 70.50 -3.74 64.48
N THR A 16 70.21 -3.85 63.19
CA THR A 16 69.39 -2.89 62.40
C THR A 16 69.37 -3.33 60.93
N ARG A 17 68.39 -4.17 60.57
CA ARG A 17 67.95 -4.22 59.17
C ARG A 17 66.93 -3.10 58.98
N PRO A 18 67.01 -2.28 57.93
CA PRO A 18 65.91 -1.41 57.58
C PRO A 18 64.69 -2.31 57.32
N VAL A 19 63.57 -1.99 57.95
CA VAL A 19 62.26 -2.55 57.59
C VAL A 19 61.98 -2.02 56.18
N VAL A 20 62.40 -2.77 55.17
CA VAL A 20 61.79 -2.66 53.85
C VAL A 20 60.37 -3.12 54.07
N ALA A 21 59.42 -2.18 54.02
CA ALA A 21 58.01 -2.49 53.98
C ALA A 21 57.82 -3.50 52.83
N GLY A 22 57.52 -4.74 53.19
CA GLY A 22 57.13 -5.75 52.23
C GLY A 22 55.87 -5.24 51.56
N VAL A 23 56.00 -4.85 50.29
CA VAL A 23 54.85 -4.89 49.39
C VAL A 23 54.64 -6.38 49.17
N ASP A 24 53.63 -6.93 49.85
CA ASP A 24 53.15 -8.27 49.53
C ASP A 24 52.89 -8.31 48.02
N PRO A 25 53.36 -9.34 47.29
CA PRO A 25 53.01 -9.47 45.89
C PRO A 25 51.48 -9.54 45.82
N ASP A 26 50.88 -8.67 45.00
CA ASP A 26 49.43 -8.69 44.77
C ASP A 26 49.01 -10.14 44.47
N PRO A 27 47.89 -10.62 45.06
CA PRO A 27 47.39 -11.95 44.76
C PRO A 27 47.21 -12.06 43.23
N PRO A 28 47.53 -13.22 42.62
CA PRO A 28 47.44 -13.38 41.18
C PRO A 28 46.04 -12.95 40.72
N GLU A 29 45.96 -11.99 39.80
CA GLU A 29 44.68 -11.57 39.23
C GLU A 29 43.96 -12.80 38.68
N ASP A 30 42.74 -13.06 39.17
CA ASP A 30 41.92 -14.16 38.68
C ASP A 30 41.80 -14.05 37.15
N PRO A 31 42.05 -15.12 36.38
CA PRO A 31 41.92 -15.06 34.93
C PRO A 31 40.47 -14.64 34.59
N PRO A 32 40.28 -13.74 33.61
CA PRO A 32 38.96 -13.20 33.30
C PRO A 32 37.99 -14.36 33.05
N ASP A 33 36.86 -14.39 33.77
CA ASP A 33 35.90 -15.51 33.75
C ASP A 33 35.32 -15.71 32.34
N VAL A 34 36.00 -16.56 31.56
CA VAL A 34 35.64 -16.93 30.18
C VAL A 34 34.34 -17.75 30.14
N SER A 35 33.93 -18.35 31.27
CA SER A 35 32.71 -19.15 31.36
C SER A 35 31.45 -18.29 31.41
N ARG A 36 31.49 -17.17 32.16
CA ARG A 36 30.42 -16.17 32.22
C ARG A 36 30.21 -15.49 30.87
N SER A 37 31.28 -15.18 30.15
CA SER A 37 31.20 -14.54 28.81
C SER A 37 30.59 -15.48 27.75
N ARG A 38 30.93 -16.78 27.77
CA ARG A 38 30.33 -17.80 26.90
C ARG A 38 28.85 -18.05 27.20
N ARG A 39 28.46 -18.09 28.48
CA ARG A 39 27.05 -18.24 28.90
C ARG A 39 26.22 -17.02 28.49
N ARG A 40 26.71 -15.79 28.73
CA ARG A 40 26.06 -14.55 28.30
C ARG A 40 25.89 -14.47 26.77
N ARG A 41 26.89 -14.88 25.98
CA ARG A 41 26.77 -14.96 24.50
C ARG A 41 25.71 -15.98 24.04
N LYS A 42 25.59 -17.14 24.70
CA LYS A 42 24.56 -18.14 24.40
C LYS A 42 23.15 -17.63 24.70
N TRP A 43 22.95 -16.93 25.82
CA TRP A 43 21.68 -16.30 26.17
C TRP A 43 21.34 -15.13 25.24
N GLY A 44 22.32 -14.28 24.89
CA GLY A 44 22.15 -13.22 23.90
C GLY A 44 21.71 -13.74 22.54
N ARG A 45 22.30 -14.85 22.06
CA ARG A 45 21.87 -15.50 20.81
C ARG A 45 20.44 -16.05 20.89
N ARG A 46 20.05 -16.67 22.01
CA ARG A 46 18.68 -17.17 22.20
C ARG A 46 17.66 -16.04 22.23
N LEU A 47 17.96 -14.95 22.90
CA LEU A 47 17.12 -13.75 22.92
C LEU A 47 17.01 -13.11 21.54
N LEU A 48 18.12 -13.02 20.80
CA LEU A 48 18.10 -12.52 19.43
C LEU A 48 17.24 -13.40 18.51
N LEU A 49 17.40 -14.73 18.56
CA LEU A 49 16.59 -15.65 17.77
C LEU A 49 15.11 -15.60 18.16
N ALA A 50 14.81 -15.50 19.46
CA ALA A 50 13.43 -15.34 19.93
C ALA A 50 12.83 -14.00 19.46
N PHE A 51 13.60 -12.92 19.52
CA PHE A 51 13.19 -11.60 19.04
C PHE A 51 12.99 -11.59 17.52
N SER A 52 13.90 -12.17 16.74
CA SER A 52 13.74 -12.32 15.29
C SER A 52 12.56 -13.22 14.93
N GLY A 53 12.37 -14.32 15.68
CA GLY A 53 11.22 -15.20 15.53
C GLY A 53 9.90 -14.51 15.83
N LEU A 54 9.87 -13.64 16.85
CA LEU A 54 8.70 -12.82 17.16
C LEU A 54 8.48 -11.73 16.09
N PHE A 55 9.54 -11.06 15.65
CA PHE A 55 9.49 -9.97 14.67
C PHE A 55 8.96 -10.43 13.31
N VAL A 56 9.26 -11.65 12.90
CA VAL A 56 8.73 -12.25 11.66
C VAL A 56 7.44 -13.02 11.91
N GLY A 57 7.40 -13.82 12.98
CA GLY A 57 6.29 -14.70 13.29
C GLY A 57 5.02 -13.96 13.70
N LEU A 58 5.12 -12.83 14.42
CA LEU A 58 3.95 -12.06 14.81
C LEU A 58 3.23 -11.43 13.61
N PRO A 59 3.89 -10.71 12.67
CA PRO A 59 3.22 -10.24 11.46
C PRO A 59 2.62 -11.38 10.64
N VAL A 60 3.32 -12.51 10.47
CA VAL A 60 2.78 -13.67 9.75
C VAL A 60 1.53 -14.22 10.44
N LEU A 61 1.56 -14.39 11.76
CA LEU A 61 0.39 -14.82 12.53
C LEU A 61 -0.77 -13.82 12.38
N LEU A 62 -0.51 -12.52 12.47
CA LEU A 62 -1.54 -11.49 12.28
C LEU A 62 -2.10 -11.47 10.86
N ILE A 63 -1.28 -11.71 9.84
CA ILE A 63 -1.73 -11.88 8.45
C ILE A 63 -2.64 -13.11 8.37
N LEU A 64 -2.22 -14.26 8.89
CA LEU A 64 -3.04 -15.48 8.86
C LEU A 64 -4.37 -15.28 9.61
N LEU A 65 -4.37 -14.63 10.77
CA LEU A 65 -5.59 -14.31 11.49
C LEU A 65 -6.47 -13.30 10.72
N GLY A 66 -5.87 -12.24 10.16
CA GLY A 66 -6.57 -11.21 9.39
C GLY A 66 -7.18 -11.71 8.07
N SER A 67 -6.76 -12.90 7.60
CA SER A 67 -7.37 -13.56 6.43
C SER A 67 -8.84 -13.90 6.66
N VAL A 68 -9.25 -14.07 7.93
CA VAL A 68 -10.61 -14.48 8.32
C VAL A 68 -11.23 -13.57 9.38
N LEU A 69 -10.43 -13.03 10.30
CA LEU A 69 -10.91 -12.20 11.40
C LEU A 69 -10.92 -10.71 11.03
N PRO A 70 -11.90 -9.93 11.51
CA PRO A 70 -11.91 -8.48 11.35
C PRO A 70 -10.65 -7.83 11.94
N VAL A 71 -10.14 -6.81 11.27
CA VAL A 71 -8.94 -6.05 11.69
C VAL A 71 -9.38 -4.75 12.33
N TRP A 72 -9.64 -4.80 13.64
CA TRP A 72 -10.17 -3.65 14.40
C TRP A 72 -9.18 -2.53 14.63
N VAL A 73 -7.88 -2.84 14.69
CA VAL A 73 -6.82 -1.86 14.97
C VAL A 73 -5.70 -2.07 13.98
N THR A 74 -5.27 -0.99 13.35
CA THR A 74 -4.13 -0.98 12.44
C THR A 74 -3.02 -0.09 12.97
N SER A 75 -1.80 -0.33 12.52
CA SER A 75 -0.67 0.56 12.77
C SER A 75 -1.01 2.01 12.35
N TYR A 76 -1.70 2.20 11.23
CA TYR A 76 -2.07 3.52 10.74
C TYR A 76 -3.02 4.27 11.68
N MET A 77 -4.05 3.59 12.21
CA MET A 77 -4.98 4.17 13.18
C MET A 77 -4.30 4.59 14.49
N LEU A 78 -3.38 3.76 15.00
CA LEU A 78 -2.64 4.05 16.24
C LEU A 78 -1.78 5.32 16.14
N GLN A 79 -1.34 5.63 14.92
CA GLN A 79 -0.47 6.77 14.61
C GLN A 79 -1.25 8.01 14.13
N SER A 80 -2.58 7.97 14.21
CA SER A 80 -3.43 9.12 13.88
C SER A 80 -3.09 10.33 14.77
N PRO A 81 -2.83 11.53 14.19
CA PRO A 81 -2.66 12.75 14.97
C PRO A 81 -3.99 13.29 15.51
N VAL A 82 -5.11 12.85 14.95
CA VAL A 82 -6.46 13.21 15.40
C VAL A 82 -7.00 12.12 16.31
N ARG A 83 -7.46 12.51 17.50
CA ARG A 83 -8.10 11.63 18.48
C ARG A 83 -9.41 12.25 19.01
N PRO A 84 -10.44 11.44 19.32
CA PRO A 84 -10.50 9.99 19.11
C PRO A 84 -10.60 9.63 17.62
N VAL A 85 -10.10 8.44 17.26
CA VAL A 85 -10.27 7.88 15.92
C VAL A 85 -11.70 7.35 15.78
N GLN A 86 -12.35 7.65 14.66
CA GLN A 86 -13.62 7.06 14.24
C GLN A 86 -13.33 5.88 13.32
N HIS A 87 -13.79 4.70 13.71
CA HIS A 87 -13.66 3.47 12.95
C HIS A 87 -14.82 2.53 13.28
N ASP A 88 -15.35 1.88 12.26
CA ASP A 88 -16.30 0.79 12.39
C ASP A 88 -16.01 -0.24 11.31
N TRP A 89 -15.87 -1.51 11.70
CA TRP A 89 -15.57 -2.59 10.77
C TRP A 89 -16.87 -3.17 10.22
N VAL A 90 -16.97 -3.24 8.89
CA VAL A 90 -18.07 -3.93 8.21
C VAL A 90 -17.53 -4.99 7.24
N PRO A 91 -18.16 -6.18 7.17
CA PRO A 91 -17.79 -7.20 6.20
C PRO A 91 -18.12 -6.72 4.78
N ARG A 92 -17.47 -7.30 3.76
CA ARG A 92 -17.60 -6.85 2.35
C ARG A 92 -19.05 -6.83 1.85
N GLU A 93 -19.91 -7.71 2.36
CA GLU A 93 -21.33 -7.79 2.00
C GLU A 93 -22.12 -6.55 2.43
N GLN A 94 -21.62 -5.83 3.44
CA GLN A 94 -22.19 -4.57 3.93
C GLN A 94 -21.50 -3.34 3.34
N ILE A 95 -20.62 -3.53 2.34
CA ILE A 95 -20.00 -2.45 1.59
C ILE A 95 -20.62 -2.43 0.19
N ALA A 96 -21.20 -1.29 -0.20
CA ALA A 96 -21.80 -1.14 -1.52
C ALA A 96 -20.80 -1.52 -2.61
N GLU A 97 -21.24 -2.29 -3.61
CA GLU A 97 -20.38 -2.72 -4.71
C GLU A 97 -19.78 -1.54 -5.47
N VAL A 98 -20.55 -0.46 -5.62
CA VAL A 98 -20.06 0.80 -6.21
C VAL A 98 -18.92 1.43 -5.41
N ALA A 99 -18.86 1.26 -4.09
CA ALA A 99 -17.74 1.73 -3.27
C ALA A 99 -16.47 0.91 -3.51
N ARG A 100 -16.61 -0.42 -3.60
CA ARG A 100 -15.51 -1.33 -3.97
C ARG A 100 -14.95 -0.98 -5.35
N ARG A 101 -15.82 -0.80 -6.35
CA ARG A 101 -15.43 -0.42 -7.71
C ARG A 101 -14.79 0.97 -7.76
N ALA A 102 -15.31 1.95 -7.01
CA ALA A 102 -14.75 3.29 -6.97
C ALA A 102 -13.30 3.31 -6.49
N VAL A 103 -13.01 2.56 -5.42
CA VAL A 103 -11.65 2.48 -4.87
C VAL A 103 -10.69 1.77 -5.82
N VAL A 104 -11.09 0.64 -6.41
CA VAL A 104 -10.29 -0.04 -7.44
C VAL A 104 -10.02 0.90 -8.61
N ALA A 105 -11.04 1.59 -9.13
CA ALA A 105 -10.86 2.51 -10.25
C ALA A 105 -9.95 3.72 -9.94
N ALA A 106 -9.90 4.16 -8.68
CA ALA A 106 -9.15 5.34 -8.24
C ALA A 106 -7.71 5.05 -7.82
N GLU A 107 -7.47 3.89 -7.20
CA GLU A 107 -6.18 3.56 -6.58
C GLU A 107 -5.41 2.50 -7.38
N ASP A 108 -6.11 1.56 -8.03
CA ASP A 108 -5.48 0.35 -8.58
C ASP A 108 -6.39 -0.34 -9.62
N GLN A 109 -6.41 0.19 -10.85
CA GLN A 109 -7.33 -0.29 -11.89
C GLN A 109 -7.10 -1.75 -12.31
N LYS A 110 -5.87 -2.26 -12.12
CA LYS A 110 -5.46 -3.64 -12.44
C LYS A 110 -5.43 -4.54 -11.21
N PHE A 111 -6.05 -4.13 -10.11
CA PHE A 111 -6.02 -4.83 -8.83
C PHE A 111 -6.29 -6.34 -8.92
N TRP A 112 -7.23 -6.71 -9.79
CA TRP A 112 -7.65 -8.10 -10.01
C TRP A 112 -6.66 -8.92 -10.86
N ASP A 113 -5.81 -8.25 -11.66
CA ASP A 113 -4.95 -8.89 -12.66
C ASP A 113 -3.54 -9.17 -12.14
N HIS A 114 -3.05 -8.41 -11.14
CA HIS A 114 -1.69 -8.56 -10.61
C HIS A 114 -1.64 -9.27 -9.24
N HIS A 115 -0.46 -9.66 -8.77
CA HIS A 115 -0.23 -10.29 -7.45
C HIS A 115 0.51 -9.35 -6.50
N GLY A 116 -0.15 -8.24 -6.12
CA GLY A 116 0.40 -7.23 -5.22
C GLY A 116 1.25 -6.12 -5.85
N PHE A 117 1.75 -6.29 -7.08
CA PHE A 117 2.57 -5.29 -7.74
C PHE A 117 2.13 -5.09 -9.20
N ASP A 118 1.75 -3.86 -9.55
CA ASP A 118 1.55 -3.48 -10.95
C ASP A 118 2.88 -3.04 -11.56
N VAL A 119 3.53 -3.99 -12.24
CA VAL A 119 4.84 -3.78 -12.88
C VAL A 119 4.75 -2.74 -14.00
N GLU A 120 3.64 -2.68 -14.72
CA GLU A 120 3.45 -1.72 -15.81
C GLU A 120 3.29 -0.31 -15.25
N ALA A 121 2.47 -0.12 -14.21
CA ALA A 121 2.34 1.15 -13.52
C ALA A 121 3.67 1.59 -12.91
N LEU A 122 4.45 0.67 -12.33
CA LEU A 122 5.77 0.97 -11.79
C LEU A 122 6.77 1.41 -12.89
N GLN A 123 6.77 0.74 -14.04
CA GLN A 123 7.57 1.12 -15.19
C GLN A 123 7.16 2.49 -15.76
N LYS A 124 5.86 2.74 -15.92
CA LYS A 124 5.33 4.03 -16.37
C LYS A 124 5.71 5.16 -15.40
N ALA A 125 5.54 4.94 -14.10
CA ALA A 125 5.96 5.87 -13.06
C ALA A 125 7.47 6.13 -13.14
N TYR A 126 8.29 5.10 -13.26
CA TYR A 126 9.74 5.23 -13.39
C TYR A 126 10.16 6.03 -14.63
N GLN A 127 9.60 5.72 -15.81
CA GLN A 127 9.91 6.43 -17.05
C GLN A 127 9.51 7.90 -16.97
N ARG A 128 8.34 8.20 -16.38
CA ARG A 128 7.88 9.57 -16.15
C ARG A 128 8.81 10.31 -15.19
N ASN A 129 9.17 9.69 -14.08
CA ASN A 129 10.07 10.26 -13.08
C ASN A 129 11.47 10.53 -13.65
N ARG A 130 11.95 9.68 -14.58
CA ARG A 130 13.23 9.87 -15.29
C ARG A 130 13.23 11.03 -16.27
N ARG A 131 12.10 11.32 -16.92
CA ARG A 131 11.96 12.46 -17.84
C ARG A 131 11.95 13.81 -17.10
N GLY A 132 12.05 13.79 -15.77
CA GLY A 132 11.95 14.96 -14.92
C GLY A 132 10.49 15.34 -14.66
N GLY A 133 10.28 16.10 -13.59
CA GLY A 133 8.94 16.53 -13.17
C GLY A 133 8.43 15.81 -11.92
N ARG A 134 7.10 15.76 -11.80
CA ARG A 134 6.37 15.35 -10.60
C ARG A 134 6.52 13.83 -10.39
N ILE A 135 6.96 13.42 -9.20
CA ILE A 135 7.10 12.00 -8.86
C ILE A 135 5.71 11.43 -8.55
N ARG A 136 5.26 10.47 -9.36
CA ARG A 136 4.00 9.75 -9.11
C ARG A 136 4.31 8.44 -8.39
N GLY A 137 3.58 8.15 -7.31
CA GLY A 137 3.61 6.86 -6.64
C GLY A 137 2.73 5.85 -7.38
N GLY A 138 3.20 4.61 -7.52
CA GLY A 138 2.46 3.49 -8.13
C GLY A 138 2.19 2.38 -7.14
N SER A 139 1.79 2.71 -5.90
CA SER A 139 1.53 1.68 -4.89
C SER A 139 0.14 1.08 -5.08
N THR A 140 0.07 -0.25 -5.21
CA THR A 140 -1.18 -1.02 -5.34
C THR A 140 -2.00 -1.01 -4.05
N ILE A 141 -3.28 -1.42 -4.13
CA ILE A 141 -4.14 -1.58 -2.94
C ILE A 141 -3.51 -2.55 -1.93
N SER A 142 -2.85 -3.61 -2.39
CA SER A 142 -2.18 -4.60 -1.53
C SER A 142 -0.98 -4.01 -0.80
N GLN A 143 -0.17 -3.20 -1.48
CA GLN A 143 0.94 -2.48 -0.85
C GLN A 143 0.44 -1.47 0.18
N GLN A 144 -0.62 -0.74 -0.15
CA GLN A 144 -1.22 0.20 0.79
C GLN A 144 -1.84 -0.51 2.00
N THR A 145 -2.44 -1.69 1.81
CA THR A 145 -2.95 -2.54 2.90
C THR A 145 -1.82 -2.96 3.83
N ALA A 146 -0.72 -3.49 3.29
CA ALA A 146 0.46 -3.86 4.07
C ALA A 146 1.01 -2.67 4.87
N LYS A 147 1.12 -1.50 4.22
CA LYS A 147 1.56 -0.26 4.84
C LYS A 147 0.65 0.14 6.01
N ASN A 148 -0.67 0.16 5.79
CA ASN A 148 -1.64 0.62 6.79
C ASN A 148 -1.68 -0.30 8.01
N LEU A 149 -1.63 -1.61 7.79
CA LEU A 149 -1.76 -2.58 8.87
C LEU A 149 -0.54 -2.64 9.77
N PHE A 150 0.67 -2.61 9.19
CA PHE A 150 1.88 -3.05 9.88
C PHE A 150 2.98 -2.01 9.99
N LEU A 151 2.97 -0.97 9.14
CA LEU A 151 4.12 -0.07 9.02
C LEU A 151 3.86 1.29 9.66
N TRP A 152 4.96 2.00 9.91
CA TRP A 152 4.96 3.37 10.43
C TRP A 152 5.05 4.41 9.29
N PRO A 153 4.60 5.66 9.50
CA PRO A 153 4.82 6.75 8.57
C PRO A 153 6.31 7.03 8.41
N GLY A 154 6.73 7.45 7.21
CA GLY A 154 8.14 7.60 6.90
C GLY A 154 8.46 7.12 5.49
N GLY A 155 9.66 7.43 5.01
CA GLY A 155 10.19 6.92 3.75
C GLY A 155 11.28 5.87 3.98
N GLY A 156 12.03 5.60 2.91
CA GLY A 156 13.28 4.84 2.97
C GLY A 156 13.20 3.43 2.37
N TYR A 157 14.31 3.00 1.76
CA TYR A 157 14.43 1.70 1.11
C TYR A 157 14.15 0.53 2.05
N PHE A 158 14.58 0.61 3.31
CA PHE A 158 14.34 -0.45 4.28
C PHE A 158 12.85 -0.66 4.57
N ARG A 159 12.13 0.43 4.93
CA ARG A 159 10.68 0.37 5.16
C ARG A 159 9.95 -0.13 3.92
N LYS A 160 10.34 0.34 2.74
CA LYS A 160 9.72 -0.06 1.48
C LYS A 160 10.00 -1.53 1.12
N GLY A 161 11.16 -2.07 1.51
CA GLY A 161 11.47 -3.50 1.42
C GLY A 161 10.61 -4.35 2.35
N LEU A 162 10.37 -3.89 3.59
CA LEU A 162 9.43 -4.54 4.50
C LEU A 162 8.00 -4.51 3.94
N GLU A 163 7.57 -3.38 3.39
CA GLU A 163 6.27 -3.25 2.71
C GLU A 163 6.12 -4.27 1.59
N ALA A 164 7.14 -4.44 0.75
CA ALA A 164 7.13 -5.42 -0.33
C ALA A 164 7.01 -6.86 0.21
N GLY A 165 7.79 -7.22 1.22
CA GLY A 165 7.72 -8.55 1.84
C GLY A 165 6.36 -8.86 2.47
N LEU A 166 5.78 -7.89 3.19
CA LEU A 166 4.44 -8.01 3.77
C LEU A 166 3.35 -8.06 2.69
N THR A 167 3.50 -7.33 1.59
CA THR A 167 2.58 -7.38 0.44
C THR A 167 2.53 -8.78 -0.15
N VAL A 168 3.70 -9.41 -0.36
CA VAL A 168 3.77 -10.80 -0.84
C VAL A 168 3.09 -11.75 0.15
N ALA A 169 3.36 -11.61 1.45
CA ALA A 169 2.73 -12.46 2.46
C ALA A 169 1.20 -12.32 2.49
N ILE A 170 0.68 -11.09 2.32
CA ILE A 170 -0.76 -10.83 2.22
C ILE A 170 -1.35 -11.46 0.96
N GLU A 171 -0.76 -11.25 -0.21
CA GLU A 171 -1.24 -11.79 -1.49
C GLU A 171 -1.22 -13.32 -1.55
N LEU A 172 -0.29 -13.96 -0.82
CA LEU A 172 -0.27 -15.42 -0.70
C LEU A 172 -1.34 -15.96 0.26
N ALA A 173 -1.68 -15.21 1.30
CA ALA A 173 -2.58 -15.68 2.36
C ALA A 173 -4.05 -15.28 2.13
N TRP A 174 -4.32 -14.17 1.43
CA TRP A 174 -5.64 -13.53 1.36
C TRP A 174 -6.17 -13.54 -0.07
N SER A 175 -7.48 -13.73 -0.22
CA SER A 175 -8.14 -13.51 -1.51
C SER A 175 -8.16 -12.02 -1.87
N LYS A 176 -8.31 -11.70 -3.16
CA LYS A 176 -8.41 -10.30 -3.61
C LYS A 176 -9.57 -9.55 -2.98
N GLU A 177 -10.71 -10.20 -2.78
CA GLU A 177 -11.86 -9.63 -2.11
C GLU A 177 -11.55 -9.33 -0.64
N ARG A 178 -10.79 -10.21 0.03
CA ARG A 178 -10.39 -10.00 1.42
C ARG A 178 -9.43 -8.82 1.57
N ILE A 179 -8.45 -8.72 0.67
CA ILE A 179 -7.53 -7.57 0.63
C ILE A 179 -8.31 -6.27 0.46
N LEU A 180 -9.24 -6.22 -0.49
CA LEU A 180 -10.06 -5.03 -0.73
C LEU A 180 -10.97 -4.68 0.46
N GLU A 181 -11.56 -5.67 1.12
CA GLU A 181 -12.35 -5.48 2.35
C GLU A 181 -11.50 -4.86 3.47
N VAL A 182 -10.33 -5.43 3.73
CA VAL A 182 -9.41 -4.93 4.77
C VAL A 182 -8.90 -3.54 4.43
N TYR A 183 -8.59 -3.27 3.16
CA TYR A 183 -8.21 -1.94 2.69
C TYR A 183 -9.31 -0.91 2.97
N LEU A 184 -10.54 -1.20 2.53
CA LEU A 184 -11.68 -0.31 2.71
C LEU A 184 -12.02 -0.04 4.17
N ASN A 185 -11.73 -0.99 5.07
CA ASN A 185 -11.91 -0.83 6.51
C ASN A 185 -10.70 -0.18 7.21
N SER A 186 -9.54 -0.07 6.57
CA SER A 186 -8.31 0.48 7.19
C SER A 186 -7.85 1.81 6.61
N ALA A 187 -8.32 2.19 5.42
CA ALA A 187 -8.00 3.45 4.79
C ALA A 187 -8.56 4.65 5.57
N GLU A 188 -7.81 5.77 5.58
CA GLU A 188 -8.28 7.04 6.14
C GLU A 188 -9.01 7.82 5.05
N PHE A 189 -10.29 8.15 5.28
CA PHE A 189 -11.13 8.94 4.35
C PHE A 189 -11.22 10.42 4.75
N GLY A 190 -10.63 10.77 5.88
CA GLY A 190 -10.44 12.14 6.34
C GLY A 190 -9.83 12.18 7.74
N PRO A 191 -9.53 13.37 8.29
CA PRO A 191 -8.78 13.48 9.54
C PRO A 191 -9.42 12.68 10.68
N GLY A 192 -8.77 11.59 11.09
CA GLY A 192 -9.25 10.74 12.18
C GLY A 192 -10.42 9.80 11.82
N VAL A 193 -10.72 9.62 10.53
CA VAL A 193 -11.87 8.85 10.02
C VAL A 193 -11.35 7.69 9.18
N TYR A 194 -11.39 6.50 9.74
CA TYR A 194 -10.85 5.29 9.13
C TYR A 194 -11.96 4.31 8.84
N GLY A 195 -11.88 3.65 7.69
CA GLY A 195 -12.89 2.70 7.25
C GLY A 195 -14.07 3.35 6.53
N VAL A 196 -14.57 2.65 5.53
CA VAL A 196 -15.65 3.12 4.65
C VAL A 196 -16.98 3.31 5.38
N GLU A 197 -17.28 2.50 6.40
CA GLU A 197 -18.50 2.65 7.21
C GLU A 197 -18.48 3.96 8.00
N ALA A 198 -17.41 4.18 8.79
CA ALA A 198 -17.26 5.43 9.53
C ALA A 198 -17.28 6.66 8.62
N ALA A 199 -16.67 6.55 7.42
CA ALA A 199 -16.71 7.60 6.41
C ALA A 199 -18.12 7.85 5.86
N ALA A 200 -18.87 6.79 5.52
CA ALA A 200 -20.22 6.88 5.01
C ALA A 200 -21.16 7.54 6.03
N GLN A 201 -21.08 7.11 7.29
CA GLN A 201 -21.85 7.67 8.40
C GLN A 201 -21.49 9.14 8.62
N ARG A 202 -20.20 9.47 8.68
CA ARG A 202 -19.74 10.83 8.95
C ARG A 202 -20.11 11.81 7.84
N TYR A 203 -19.92 11.41 6.58
CA TYR A 203 -20.01 12.34 5.46
C TYR A 203 -21.40 12.39 4.82
N PHE A 204 -22.16 11.31 4.89
CA PHE A 204 -23.46 11.18 4.22
C PHE A 204 -24.59 10.71 5.15
N GLY A 205 -24.31 10.41 6.42
CA GLY A 205 -25.33 10.01 7.40
C GLY A 205 -26.01 8.68 7.09
N LYS A 206 -25.29 7.74 6.45
CA LYS A 206 -25.87 6.45 6.05
C LYS A 206 -24.84 5.31 6.07
N PRO A 207 -25.30 4.05 6.10
CA PRO A 207 -24.42 2.89 6.02
C PRO A 207 -23.66 2.82 4.70
N ALA A 208 -22.45 2.25 4.73
CA ALA A 208 -21.61 2.01 3.54
C ALA A 208 -22.32 1.18 2.48
N ALA A 209 -23.22 0.27 2.89
CA ALA A 209 -24.08 -0.52 2.00
C ALA A 209 -24.99 0.33 1.10
N LYS A 210 -25.29 1.58 1.49
CA LYS A 210 -26.22 2.49 0.80
C LYS A 210 -25.52 3.65 0.08
N LEU A 211 -24.19 3.58 -0.08
CA LEU A 211 -23.45 4.57 -0.86
C LEU A 211 -23.89 4.54 -2.33
N SER A 212 -24.18 5.70 -2.90
CA SER A 212 -24.37 5.87 -4.34
C SER A 212 -23.02 5.90 -5.06
N ALA A 213 -23.02 5.71 -6.38
CA ALA A 213 -21.80 5.80 -7.19
C ALA A 213 -21.08 7.16 -7.04
N PHE A 214 -21.84 8.26 -6.93
CA PHE A 214 -21.27 9.60 -6.76
C PHE A 214 -20.58 9.78 -5.40
N GLU A 215 -21.21 9.31 -4.32
CA GLU A 215 -20.62 9.39 -2.97
C GLU A 215 -19.42 8.48 -2.83
N ALA A 216 -19.50 7.26 -3.36
CA ALA A 216 -18.39 6.32 -3.47
C ALA A 216 -17.18 6.93 -4.20
N ALA A 217 -17.42 7.54 -5.36
CA ALA A 217 -16.37 8.20 -6.14
C ALA A 217 -15.76 9.40 -5.40
N ARG A 218 -16.57 10.17 -4.63
CA ARG A 218 -16.05 11.25 -3.79
C ARG A 218 -15.19 10.76 -2.63
N LEU A 219 -15.56 9.64 -2.00
CA LEU A 219 -14.73 9.01 -0.97
C LEU A 219 -13.41 8.50 -1.57
N ALA A 220 -13.46 7.82 -2.70
CA ALA A 220 -12.26 7.33 -3.38
C ALA A 220 -11.36 8.49 -3.87
N ALA A 221 -11.94 9.62 -4.28
CA ALA A 221 -11.20 10.79 -4.74
C ALA A 221 -10.30 11.42 -3.66
N VAL A 222 -10.61 11.25 -2.37
CA VAL A 222 -9.83 11.86 -1.29
C VAL A 222 -8.71 10.98 -0.74
N LEU A 223 -8.72 9.67 -1.03
CA LEU A 223 -7.79 8.67 -0.49
C LEU A 223 -6.30 9.00 -0.68
N PRO A 224 -5.85 9.65 -1.78
CA PRO A 224 -4.44 10.01 -1.90
C PRO A 224 -4.00 11.08 -0.89
N SER A 225 -4.91 11.94 -0.41
CA SER A 225 -4.61 13.03 0.53
C SER A 225 -5.77 13.32 1.49
N PRO A 226 -6.18 12.37 2.33
CA PRO A 226 -7.44 12.46 3.08
C PRO A 226 -7.46 13.61 4.08
N ARG A 227 -6.27 14.08 4.51
CA ARG A 227 -6.14 15.22 5.42
C ARG A 227 -6.15 16.58 4.74
N LYS A 228 -5.82 16.64 3.44
CA LYS A 228 -5.77 17.88 2.65
C LYS A 228 -7.05 18.07 1.85
N TRP A 229 -7.54 17.00 1.23
CA TRP A 229 -8.72 17.01 0.40
C TRP A 229 -9.97 16.73 1.23
N ARG A 230 -11.07 17.40 0.88
CA ARG A 230 -12.31 17.34 1.67
C ARG A 230 -13.37 16.55 0.92
N VAL A 231 -13.98 15.59 1.63
CA VAL A 231 -15.17 14.88 1.13
C VAL A 231 -16.32 15.85 1.06
N GLN A 232 -16.67 16.52 2.17
CA GLN A 232 -17.71 17.55 2.23
C GLN A 232 -17.19 18.89 1.68
N ALA A 233 -17.97 19.57 0.84
CA ALA A 233 -17.57 20.77 0.10
C ALA A 233 -16.22 20.60 -0.66
N PRO A 234 -16.15 19.64 -1.61
CA PRO A 234 -14.92 19.35 -2.35
C PRO A 234 -14.52 20.53 -3.23
N GLY A 235 -13.22 20.83 -3.29
CA GLY A 235 -12.68 21.78 -4.26
C GLY A 235 -12.80 21.27 -5.70
N ARG A 236 -12.54 22.13 -6.68
CA ARG A 236 -12.67 21.83 -8.12
C ARG A 236 -11.93 20.55 -8.53
N TYR A 237 -10.71 20.36 -8.05
CA TYR A 237 -9.91 19.18 -8.37
C TYR A 237 -10.56 17.88 -7.88
N VAL A 238 -11.01 17.83 -6.62
CA VAL A 238 -11.68 16.65 -6.05
C VAL A 238 -12.97 16.33 -6.80
N GLN A 239 -13.72 17.35 -7.23
CA GLN A 239 -14.91 17.16 -8.06
C GLN A 239 -14.58 16.55 -9.42
N GLN A 240 -13.54 17.06 -10.10
CA GLN A 240 -13.08 16.54 -11.39
C GLN A 240 -12.60 15.09 -11.26
N ARG A 241 -11.82 14.79 -10.21
CA ARG A 241 -11.34 13.45 -9.90
C ARG A 241 -12.49 12.49 -9.61
N ALA A 242 -13.47 12.88 -8.79
CA ALA A 242 -14.64 12.06 -8.51
C ALA A 242 -15.45 11.75 -9.78
N ALA A 243 -15.63 12.76 -10.65
CA ALA A 243 -16.30 12.54 -11.93
C ALA A 243 -15.52 11.60 -12.86
N TRP A 244 -14.19 11.70 -12.88
CA TRP A 244 -13.32 10.76 -13.60
C TRP A 244 -13.45 9.33 -13.03
N ILE A 245 -13.34 9.16 -11.71
CA ILE A 245 -13.51 7.85 -11.04
C ILE A 245 -14.85 7.23 -11.40
N GLN A 246 -15.93 8.02 -11.36
CA GLN A 246 -17.27 7.53 -11.70
C GLN A 246 -17.37 7.02 -13.15
N ARG A 247 -16.66 7.64 -14.10
CA ARG A 247 -16.57 7.14 -15.49
C ARG A 247 -15.76 5.85 -15.57
N GLN A 248 -14.68 5.75 -14.80
CA GLN A 248 -13.80 4.57 -14.76
C GLN A 248 -14.43 3.36 -14.06
N MET A 249 -15.36 3.56 -13.11
CA MET A 249 -16.09 2.47 -12.44
C MET A 249 -16.92 1.59 -13.40
N GLY A 250 -17.28 2.10 -14.58
CA GLY A 250 -18.02 1.36 -15.61
C GLY A 250 -17.16 0.34 -16.39
N TYR A 251 -15.89 0.18 -16.03
CA TYR A 251 -14.92 -0.63 -16.76
C TYR A 251 -15.30 -2.12 -16.90
N ALA A 252 -16.02 -2.69 -15.93
CA ALA A 252 -16.45 -4.10 -15.99
C ALA A 252 -17.41 -4.44 -17.14
N GLY A 253 -17.90 -3.45 -17.91
CA GLY A 253 -18.78 -3.65 -19.07
C GLY A 253 -18.29 -3.01 -20.37
N ARG A 254 -17.03 -2.56 -20.46
CA ARG A 254 -16.46 -1.96 -21.68
C ARG A 254 -15.26 -2.77 -22.19
N PRO A 255 -15.05 -2.84 -23.52
CA PRO A 255 -13.92 -3.56 -24.11
C PRO A 255 -12.56 -2.88 -23.82
N ALA A 256 -12.55 -1.61 -23.40
CA ALA A 256 -11.36 -0.87 -23.01
C ALA A 256 -11.70 0.26 -22.00
N PRO A 257 -10.73 0.76 -21.20
CA PRO A 257 -10.94 1.90 -20.32
C PRO A 257 -11.35 3.12 -21.15
N VAL A 258 -12.02 4.10 -20.54
CA VAL A 258 -12.14 5.41 -21.19
C VAL A 258 -10.74 5.99 -21.24
N GLU A 259 -10.23 6.27 -22.45
CA GLU A 259 -8.96 6.97 -22.70
C GLU A 259 -9.04 8.44 -22.26
N ASP A 260 -9.33 8.66 -20.99
CA ASP A 260 -9.34 9.96 -20.32
C ASP A 260 -8.18 10.00 -19.33
N ASP A 261 -7.27 10.97 -19.49
CA ASP A 261 -6.23 11.22 -18.51
C ASP A 261 -6.83 11.54 -17.13
N GLU A 262 -6.27 10.91 -16.09
CA GLU A 262 -6.62 11.21 -14.71
C GLU A 262 -6.32 12.68 -14.40
N PRO A 263 -7.26 13.45 -13.81
CA PRO A 263 -7.03 14.85 -13.45
C PRO A 263 -5.78 14.99 -12.58
N GLU A 264 -4.93 15.98 -12.87
CA GLU A 264 -3.76 16.28 -12.05
C GLU A 264 -4.11 17.30 -10.94
N PRO A 265 -3.59 17.10 -9.72
CA PRO A 265 -3.77 18.07 -8.64
C PRO A 265 -3.04 19.38 -8.98
N PRO A 266 -3.55 20.53 -8.51
CA PRO A 266 -2.86 21.80 -8.68
C PRO A 266 -1.49 21.77 -7.98
N PRO A 267 -0.52 22.59 -8.42
CA PRO A 267 0.80 22.66 -7.80
C PRO A 267 0.67 22.95 -6.29
N GLY A 268 1.36 22.17 -5.45
CA GLY A 268 1.34 22.32 -3.99
C GLY A 268 0.22 21.55 -3.26
N GLU A 269 -0.80 21.05 -3.97
CA GLU A 269 -1.85 20.17 -3.39
C GLU A 269 -1.64 18.69 -3.74
N GLU A 270 -0.42 18.31 -4.09
CA GLU A 270 -0.06 16.94 -4.45
C GLU A 270 -0.23 15.98 -3.27
N PRO A 271 -0.67 14.73 -3.53
CA PRO A 271 -0.51 13.64 -2.59
C PRO A 271 0.92 13.56 -2.11
N GLY A 272 1.11 13.75 -0.81
CA GLY A 272 2.40 13.53 -0.21
C GLY A 272 2.63 12.03 -0.07
N ASP A 273 3.71 11.51 -0.63
CA ASP A 273 4.35 10.30 -0.08
C ASP A 273 5.08 10.72 1.21
N GLU A 274 4.32 11.16 2.22
CA GLU A 274 4.86 11.85 3.41
C GLU A 274 5.74 10.90 4.23
N GLY A 275 7.01 10.81 3.83
CA GLY A 275 8.14 10.66 4.72
C GLY A 275 8.28 11.92 5.57
N ILE A 276 8.41 11.72 6.89
CA ILE A 276 8.40 12.77 7.93
C ILE A 276 9.54 13.82 7.76
N ASP A 277 10.50 13.66 6.86
CA ASP A 277 11.64 14.58 6.69
C ASP A 277 11.55 15.53 5.48
N GLY A 278 10.44 15.53 4.74
CA GLY A 278 10.31 16.31 3.51
C GLY A 278 11.16 15.79 2.35
N ARG A 279 11.84 14.64 2.51
CA ARG A 279 12.46 13.88 1.42
C ARG A 279 11.52 12.78 0.97
N ARG A 280 11.20 12.83 -0.32
CA ARG A 280 10.42 11.79 -1.00
C ARG A 280 11.08 10.43 -0.75
N GLY A 281 10.28 9.43 -0.40
CA GLY A 281 10.74 8.04 -0.36
C GLY A 281 11.31 7.65 -1.73
N PRO A 282 12.30 6.75 -1.78
CA PRO A 282 12.82 6.32 -3.06
C PRO A 282 11.76 5.57 -3.84
N VAL A 283 11.61 5.91 -5.13
CA VAL A 283 10.94 5.04 -6.09
C VAL A 283 11.78 3.76 -6.14
N VAL A 284 11.28 2.65 -5.61
CA VAL A 284 11.98 1.37 -5.73
C VAL A 284 12.14 1.12 -7.23
N PRO A 285 13.38 0.95 -7.74
CA PRO A 285 13.57 0.58 -9.13
C PRO A 285 12.77 -0.70 -9.40
N ALA A 286 12.15 -0.80 -10.58
CA ALA A 286 11.40 -1.98 -11.02
C ALA A 286 12.18 -3.32 -10.90
N VAL A 287 13.49 -3.24 -10.69
CA VAL A 287 14.45 -4.34 -10.51
C VAL A 287 14.19 -5.20 -9.25
N LEU A 288 13.39 -4.73 -8.28
CA LEU A 288 13.05 -5.50 -7.06
C LEU A 288 11.67 -6.16 -7.10
N ALA A 289 10.89 -6.01 -8.17
CA ALA A 289 9.72 -6.84 -8.36
C ALA A 289 10.18 -8.30 -8.62
N PRO A 290 9.66 -9.32 -7.91
CA PRO A 290 9.92 -10.70 -8.30
C PRO A 290 9.48 -10.85 -9.75
N ALA A 291 10.34 -11.41 -10.60
CA ALA A 291 10.03 -11.64 -11.99
C ALA A 291 8.73 -12.45 -12.06
N ALA A 292 7.67 -11.82 -12.57
CA ALA A 292 6.45 -12.54 -12.92
C ALA A 292 6.83 -13.70 -13.86
N PRO A 293 6.17 -14.87 -13.78
CA PRO A 293 6.36 -15.91 -14.77
C PRO A 293 6.10 -15.29 -16.14
N THR A 294 7.10 -15.38 -17.01
CA THR A 294 7.03 -14.89 -18.38
C THR A 294 5.89 -15.65 -19.06
N ALA A 295 4.74 -14.99 -19.25
CA ALA A 295 3.80 -15.43 -20.24
C ALA A 295 4.52 -15.33 -21.58
N GLU A 296 4.70 -16.47 -22.25
CA GLU A 296 5.26 -16.50 -23.60
C GLU A 296 4.44 -15.55 -24.49
N PRO A 297 5.08 -14.87 -25.46
CA PRO A 297 4.34 -14.02 -26.39
C PRO A 297 3.39 -14.92 -27.17
N ASN A 298 2.08 -14.72 -26.98
CA ASN A 298 1.09 -15.28 -27.90
C ASN A 298 1.47 -14.82 -29.31
N GLU A 299 1.80 -15.77 -30.17
CA GLU A 299 1.96 -15.54 -31.61
C GLU A 299 0.73 -14.76 -32.12
N PRO A 300 0.92 -13.73 -32.95
CA PRO A 300 -0.22 -13.04 -33.55
C PRO A 300 -0.99 -14.04 -34.41
N ALA A 301 -2.28 -14.18 -34.11
CA ALA A 301 -3.21 -14.95 -34.93
C ALA A 301 -3.09 -14.53 -36.41
N PRO A 302 -3.12 -15.47 -37.37
CA PRO A 302 -2.97 -15.13 -38.78
C PRO A 302 -4.07 -14.17 -39.22
N SER A 303 -3.66 -13.06 -39.84
CA SER A 303 -4.55 -12.03 -40.37
C SER A 303 -5.55 -12.65 -41.34
N ALA A 304 -6.83 -12.44 -41.08
CA ALA A 304 -7.89 -12.78 -42.02
C ALA A 304 -7.64 -12.08 -43.37
N PRO A 305 -7.89 -12.74 -44.51
CA PRO A 305 -7.67 -12.14 -45.82
C PRO A 305 -8.60 -10.93 -46.03
N SER A 306 -8.04 -9.84 -46.54
CA SER A 306 -8.78 -8.64 -46.93
C SER A 306 -9.83 -8.96 -48.00
N PRO A 307 -11.00 -8.32 -47.98
CA PRO A 307 -11.98 -8.46 -49.06
C PRO A 307 -11.43 -7.84 -50.36
N PRO A 308 -11.78 -8.38 -51.53
CA PRO A 308 -11.36 -7.82 -52.81
C PRO A 308 -12.01 -6.46 -53.07
N ALA A 309 -11.24 -5.60 -53.75
CA ALA A 309 -11.62 -4.23 -54.12
C ALA A 309 -12.78 -4.19 -55.13
N GLU A 310 -13.56 -3.10 -55.03
CA GLU A 310 -14.72 -2.73 -55.84
C GLU A 310 -14.49 -2.84 -57.36
N THR A 311 -15.54 -3.22 -58.08
CA THR A 311 -15.69 -3.00 -59.53
C THR A 311 -17.02 -2.29 -59.77
N ASP A 312 -16.98 -1.26 -60.63
CA ASP A 312 -18.03 -0.29 -60.92
C ASP A 312 -19.32 -0.82 -61.60
N ALA A 313 -20.38 0.00 -61.51
CA ALA A 313 -21.67 0.05 -62.23
C ALA A 313 -22.82 -0.83 -61.67
N GLU A 314 -24.05 -0.35 -61.40
CA GLU A 314 -24.99 0.44 -62.23
C GLU A 314 -26.10 1.08 -61.33
N PRO A 315 -26.73 2.23 -61.66
CA PRO A 315 -27.74 2.85 -60.80
C PRO A 315 -29.13 2.17 -60.91
N ALA A 316 -29.73 1.84 -59.76
CA ALA A 316 -31.09 1.30 -59.68
C ALA A 316 -32.18 2.41 -59.81
N PRO A 317 -33.37 2.08 -60.37
CA PRO A 317 -34.41 3.06 -60.73
C PRO A 317 -35.28 3.51 -59.55
N ALA A 318 -35.89 4.69 -59.72
CA ALA A 318 -36.71 5.43 -58.76
C ALA A 318 -37.92 4.67 -58.19
N GLU A 319 -38.20 4.89 -56.90
CA GLU A 319 -39.41 4.43 -56.19
C GLU A 319 -40.70 5.08 -56.75
N PRO A 320 -41.82 4.34 -56.85
CA PRO A 320 -43.12 4.92 -57.16
C PRO A 320 -43.79 5.55 -55.91
N PRO A 321 -44.69 6.54 -56.09
CA PRO A 321 -45.23 7.35 -55.00
C PRO A 321 -46.28 6.61 -54.15
N ALA A 322 -46.38 7.03 -52.89
CA ALA A 322 -47.29 6.52 -51.87
C ALA A 322 -48.78 6.80 -52.17
N ASP A 323 -49.64 5.85 -51.78
CA ASP A 323 -51.10 5.94 -51.88
C ASP A 323 -51.71 7.05 -50.99
N PRO A 324 -52.81 7.69 -51.43
CA PRO A 324 -53.46 8.79 -50.72
C PRO A 324 -54.31 8.32 -49.52
N PRO A 325 -54.58 9.21 -48.54
CA PRO A 325 -55.34 8.88 -47.34
C PRO A 325 -56.84 8.71 -47.63
N ALA A 326 -57.44 7.70 -46.99
CA ALA A 326 -58.87 7.44 -47.06
C ALA A 326 -59.70 8.56 -46.40
N GLU A 327 -60.71 9.04 -47.13
CA GLU A 327 -61.71 10.01 -46.70
C GLU A 327 -62.62 9.49 -45.57
N SER A 328 -63.02 10.43 -44.73
CA SER A 328 -64.06 10.34 -43.70
C SER A 328 -65.43 10.68 -44.32
N PRO A 329 -66.55 10.09 -43.88
CA PRO A 329 -67.85 10.71 -44.04
C PRO A 329 -68.46 11.21 -42.72
N ALA A 330 -69.15 12.34 -42.89
CA ALA A 330 -69.77 13.25 -41.95
C ALA A 330 -70.88 12.70 -41.03
N ALA A 331 -70.94 13.33 -39.85
CA ALA A 331 -72.07 13.88 -39.09
C ALA A 331 -73.49 13.31 -39.25
N ASP A 332 -74.12 13.04 -38.10
CA ASP A 332 -75.55 13.31 -37.90
C ASP A 332 -75.80 13.89 -36.50
N THR A 333 -76.65 14.91 -36.45
CA THR A 333 -77.09 15.69 -35.29
C THR A 333 -78.59 15.45 -35.11
N SER A 334 -79.06 15.04 -33.93
CA SER A 334 -80.46 15.30 -33.54
C SER A 334 -80.64 15.32 -32.02
N ALA A 335 -81.51 16.24 -31.60
CA ALA A 335 -81.81 16.70 -30.25
C ALA A 335 -82.91 15.88 -29.53
N ALA A 336 -82.83 15.88 -28.18
CA ALA A 336 -83.89 15.95 -27.14
C ALA A 336 -85.13 15.00 -27.24
N PRO A 337 -86.07 14.93 -26.26
CA PRO A 337 -86.41 15.86 -25.16
C PRO A 337 -85.83 15.52 -23.78
#